data_AF-A0A626NDC7-F1
#
_entry.id   AF-A0A626NDC7-F1
#
_cell.length_a   1.000
_cell.length_b   1.000
_cell.length_c   1.000
_cell.angle_alpha   90.00
_cell.angle_beta   90.00
_cell.angle_gamma   90.00
#
_symmetry.space_group_name_H-M   'P 1'
#
loop_
_entity.id
_entity.type
_entity.pdbx_description
1 polymer ?
#
loop_
_entity_poly.entity_id
_entity_poly.type
_entity_poly.pdbx_seq_one_letter_code
_entity_poly.pdbx_strand_id
1 'polypeptide(L)'
;MNKTALTKTYTKDIQNSCLNSKKIVLSLAAISFSASCTHATLTPEIETYEEANRHAKARSGISSKSSNNNKTISSLQNSTQTVSNTGNTLVIESGGTITISNGGQQAVNFQPNSSTSTFLNQGTLIGGNNTASVQLGGANNNNGATIETFDNQGIIGNGSSKFGVTVWGTNSSKSTINNFSNSGTIYSNTGESIYFGNANISSFANSGTIKSKQRAGVNISQGTSIGNFNNSGTIEGKSMGVNVRSTINTFVNDGLIAATDMRSSDGIQINANVKTLINKGTIKGDGISIRLNGTIESLINESIMDGKSTGIYMNKGFVKTLTNSGTINQNNSVTWAAGIKLEHGSTIENIINTGSIRSNAFGISVTGGKFGTLTIKDGGQVYGKYSAIGVGRSQTLGDLYIDGRSNNGTVSGIYSEENGIALDANSQTQKIELKNGGIIKGKIHGIRLDNGASLSGEMILSGEGSRVEGGSGAGILNRSGKITGSITIKDGATVTATSNQAIANYLSGSITGGITVSGKNTKL
;
A
#
# COMPACT_ATOMS: atom_id res chain seq x y z
N MET A 1 9.01 -78.63 31.07
CA MET A 1 9.59 -77.90 32.22
C MET A 1 9.66 -76.41 31.83
N ASN A 2 8.57 -75.66 31.92
CA ASN A 2 8.09 -74.88 33.06
C ASN A 2 9.12 -73.91 33.68
N LYS A 3 9.08 -72.64 33.26
CA LYS A 3 8.59 -71.56 34.14
C LYS A 3 8.26 -70.28 33.36
N THR A 4 7.01 -69.87 33.54
CA THR A 4 6.33 -68.64 33.11
C THR A 4 6.31 -67.65 34.28
N ALA A 5 6.34 -66.33 34.02
CA ALA A 5 5.57 -65.25 34.71
C ALA A 5 6.12 -63.87 34.27
N LEU A 6 5.39 -62.97 33.62
CA LEU A 6 4.25 -62.11 34.01
C LEU A 6 4.56 -60.98 35.02
N THR A 7 4.57 -59.75 34.46
CA THR A 7 3.99 -58.47 34.91
C THR A 7 4.22 -57.91 36.32
N LYS A 8 4.57 -56.60 36.37
CA LYS A 8 3.89 -55.60 37.21
C LYS A 8 4.20 -54.15 36.81
N THR A 9 3.16 -53.41 36.46
CA THR A 9 3.08 -51.94 36.44
C THR A 9 2.85 -51.46 37.88
N TYR A 10 3.58 -50.46 38.36
CA TYR A 10 3.12 -49.59 39.47
C TYR A 10 3.69 -48.18 39.36
N THR A 11 2.75 -47.25 39.28
CA THR A 11 2.82 -45.81 39.54
C THR A 11 3.37 -45.53 40.94
N LYS A 12 4.18 -44.49 41.09
CA LYS A 12 4.49 -43.90 42.40
C LYS A 12 4.63 -42.39 42.30
N ASP A 13 3.58 -41.68 42.70
CA ASP A 13 3.68 -40.33 43.26
C ASP A 13 4.70 -40.34 44.40
N ILE A 14 5.47 -39.24 44.55
CA ILE A 14 5.82 -38.66 45.85
C ILE A 14 6.63 -37.35 45.66
N GLN A 15 6.02 -36.30 46.22
CA GLN A 15 6.61 -35.19 47.00
C GLN A 15 7.37 -34.04 46.32
N ASN A 16 6.66 -32.90 46.32
CA ASN A 16 7.18 -31.59 46.71
C ASN A 16 8.30 -31.68 47.76
N SER A 17 9.44 -31.06 47.46
CA SER A 17 10.35 -30.55 48.49
C SER A 17 10.96 -29.22 48.07
N CYS A 18 11.18 -28.42 49.09
CA CYS A 18 11.40 -26.99 49.15
C CYS A 18 12.51 -26.42 48.26
N LEU A 19 12.20 -25.24 47.71
CA LEU A 19 13.00 -24.01 47.78
C LEU A 19 14.45 -24.22 48.27
N ASN A 20 15.39 -24.15 47.33
CA ASN A 20 16.74 -23.74 47.67
C ASN A 20 17.29 -22.73 46.67
N SER A 21 17.65 -21.59 47.25
CA SER A 21 18.16 -20.40 46.61
C SER A 21 19.41 -20.68 45.78
N LYS A 22 19.46 -20.15 44.56
CA LYS A 22 20.68 -19.68 43.90
C LYS A 22 20.31 -18.79 42.71
N LYS A 23 20.49 -17.49 42.94
CA LYS A 23 20.58 -16.36 41.99
C LYS A 23 20.41 -16.74 40.51
N ILE A 24 19.19 -16.57 40.01
CA ILE A 24 19.00 -16.26 38.59
C ILE A 24 19.32 -14.77 38.45
N VAL A 25 20.48 -14.49 37.87
CA VAL A 25 20.77 -13.19 37.29
C VAL A 25 19.85 -13.06 36.09
N LEU A 26 18.69 -12.42 36.30
CA LEU A 26 17.88 -11.93 35.19
C LEU A 26 18.69 -10.79 34.58
N SER A 27 19.39 -11.06 33.47
CA SER A 27 19.91 -10.00 32.62
C SER A 27 18.71 -9.17 32.20
N LEU A 28 18.61 -7.97 32.77
CA LEU A 28 17.65 -6.94 32.39
C LEU A 28 18.02 -6.49 30.98
N ALA A 29 17.65 -7.28 29.97
CA ALA A 29 17.59 -6.81 28.61
C ALA A 29 16.47 -5.77 28.59
N ALA A 30 16.87 -4.51 28.68
CA ALA A 30 16.01 -3.38 28.44
C ALA A 30 15.37 -3.54 27.06
N ILE A 31 14.13 -4.02 27.04
CA ILE A 31 13.26 -3.86 25.88
C ILE A 31 12.93 -2.37 25.88
N SER A 32 13.65 -1.61 25.07
CA SER A 32 13.31 -0.22 24.78
C SER A 32 11.99 -0.22 24.00
N PHE A 33 10.87 -0.26 24.71
CA PHE A 33 9.65 0.34 24.21
C PHE A 33 9.88 1.84 24.22
N SER A 34 10.27 2.40 23.08
CA SER A 34 10.06 3.81 22.78
C SER A 34 8.55 4.05 22.63
N ALA A 35 7.83 4.00 23.76
CA ALA A 35 6.57 4.67 23.91
C ALA A 35 6.88 6.16 24.04
N SER A 36 6.98 6.87 22.92
CA SER A 36 6.84 8.32 22.93
C SER A 36 5.37 8.65 23.13
N CYS A 37 4.86 8.42 24.35
CA CYS A 37 3.66 9.10 24.83
C CYS A 37 4.07 10.51 25.25
N THR A 38 4.53 11.33 24.32
CA THR A 38 4.39 12.78 24.48
C THR A 38 2.89 13.05 24.40
N HIS A 39 2.28 13.23 25.57
CA HIS A 39 1.10 14.06 25.72
C HIS A 39 1.45 15.43 25.13
N ALA A 40 1.23 15.61 23.84
CA ALA A 40 0.98 16.93 23.30
C ALA A 40 -0.43 17.29 23.77
N THR A 41 -0.52 17.81 24.99
CA THR A 41 -1.61 18.71 25.34
C THR A 41 -1.47 19.87 24.37
N LEU A 42 -2.21 19.81 23.26
CA LEU A 42 -2.45 20.99 22.45
C LEU A 42 -3.28 21.91 23.34
N THR A 43 -2.62 22.76 24.14
CA THR A 43 -3.22 24.04 24.50
C THR A 43 -3.59 24.70 23.19
N PRO A 44 -4.89 24.91 22.90
CA PRO A 44 -5.24 25.76 21.79
C PRO A 44 -4.73 27.15 22.19
N GLU A 45 -3.74 27.64 21.44
CA GLU A 45 -3.54 29.07 21.40
C GLU A 45 -4.83 29.61 20.79
N ILE A 46 -5.72 30.06 21.67
CA ILE A 46 -6.89 30.85 21.29
C ILE A 46 -6.30 32.16 20.79
N GLU A 47 -5.89 32.19 19.52
CA GLU A 47 -6.00 33.41 18.77
C GLU A 47 -7.49 33.71 18.70
N THR A 48 -7.90 34.67 19.52
CA THR A 48 -9.22 35.27 19.45
C THR A 48 -9.54 35.57 17.99
N TYR A 49 -10.73 35.14 17.60
CA TYR A 49 -11.28 34.99 16.25
C TYR A 49 -11.39 36.29 15.40
N GLU A 50 -10.60 37.33 15.68
CA GLU A 50 -10.67 38.64 15.01
C GLU A 50 -9.46 39.01 14.13
N GLU A 51 -8.31 38.32 14.17
CA GLU A 51 -7.10 38.80 13.46
C GLU A 51 -6.59 37.99 12.27
N ALA A 52 -7.16 36.82 11.95
CA ALA A 52 -6.78 36.06 10.75
C ALA A 52 -7.43 36.56 9.44
N ASN A 53 -8.30 37.58 9.49
CA ASN A 53 -9.12 38.02 8.35
C ASN A 53 -8.60 39.29 7.63
N ARG A 54 -7.34 39.71 7.84
CA ARG A 54 -6.77 40.90 7.18
C ARG A 54 -5.90 40.65 5.94
N HIS A 55 -5.61 39.40 5.57
CA HIS A 55 -4.75 39.12 4.41
C HIS A 55 -5.42 38.30 3.31
N ALA A 56 -6.58 38.77 2.82
CA ALA A 56 -7.08 38.49 1.47
C ALA A 56 -8.23 39.45 1.11
N LYS A 57 -7.93 40.74 0.85
CA LYS A 57 -8.87 41.67 0.21
C LYS A 57 -8.25 42.35 -1.00
N ALA A 58 -8.56 41.81 -2.17
CA ALA A 58 -8.72 42.59 -3.40
C ALA A 58 -9.76 41.91 -4.30
N ARG A 59 -11.02 41.95 -3.88
CA ARG A 59 -12.15 41.82 -4.81
C ARG A 59 -13.26 42.77 -4.36
N SER A 60 -13.65 43.66 -5.27
CA SER A 60 -14.65 44.71 -5.09
C SER A 60 -15.98 44.16 -4.57
N GLY A 61 -16.32 44.47 -3.33
CA GLY A 61 -17.57 44.09 -2.68
C GLY A 61 -18.60 45.20 -2.78
N ILE A 62 -19.65 44.96 -3.56
CA ILE A 62 -20.99 45.49 -3.26
C ILE A 62 -21.43 44.73 -2.00
N SER A 63 -21.66 45.44 -0.90
CA SER A 63 -22.12 44.81 0.34
C SER A 63 -23.58 44.38 0.22
N SER A 64 -23.84 43.09 0.06
CA SER A 64 -25.09 42.50 0.49
C SER A 64 -24.89 41.90 1.88
N LYS A 65 -25.66 42.39 2.86
CA LYS A 65 -25.75 41.80 4.21
C LYS A 65 -26.24 40.36 4.05
N SER A 66 -25.34 39.38 4.13
CA SER A 66 -25.69 37.96 4.13
C SER A 66 -26.31 37.63 5.49
N SER A 67 -27.60 37.29 5.50
CA SER A 67 -28.26 36.68 6.65
C SER A 67 -27.68 35.28 6.84
N ASN A 68 -26.86 35.07 7.86
CA ASN A 68 -26.35 33.74 8.19
C ASN A 68 -27.53 32.81 8.52
N ASN A 69 -27.74 31.78 7.70
CA ASN A 69 -28.82 30.81 7.89
C ASN A 69 -28.30 29.67 8.77
N ASN A 70 -28.29 29.88 10.08
CA ASN A 70 -27.89 28.86 11.05
C ASN A 70 -29.09 27.95 11.38
N LYS A 71 -28.92 26.64 11.26
CA LYS A 71 -29.94 25.64 11.60
C LYS A 71 -29.35 24.54 12.46
N THR A 72 -30.05 24.20 13.55
CA THR A 72 -29.73 23.08 14.44
C THR A 72 -30.90 22.10 14.45
N ILE A 73 -30.60 20.80 14.38
CA ILE A 73 -31.57 19.70 14.48
C ILE A 73 -31.15 18.80 15.63
N SER A 74 -31.99 18.70 16.65
CA SER A 74 -31.73 17.94 17.89
C SER A 74 -32.75 16.83 18.14
N SER A 75 -33.68 16.63 17.21
CA SER A 75 -34.75 15.62 17.28
C SER A 75 -34.99 14.97 15.92
N LEU A 76 -35.87 13.96 15.89
CA LEU A 76 -36.25 13.26 14.67
C LEU A 76 -36.97 14.18 13.66
N GLN A 77 -36.54 14.11 12.41
CA GLN A 77 -37.15 14.73 11.23
C GLN A 77 -37.37 13.66 10.15
N ASN A 78 -38.50 13.77 9.46
CA ASN A 78 -38.89 12.82 8.41
C ASN A 78 -38.88 13.45 7.00
N SER A 79 -38.29 14.63 6.88
CA SER A 79 -38.24 15.43 5.65
C SER A 79 -36.79 15.82 5.32
N THR A 80 -36.49 15.91 4.03
CA THR A 80 -35.17 16.33 3.54
C THR A 80 -34.81 17.70 4.09
N GLN A 81 -33.61 17.83 4.67
CA GLN A 81 -33.03 19.13 4.99
C GLN A 81 -32.35 19.71 3.74
N THR A 82 -33.04 20.64 3.07
CA THR A 82 -32.47 21.38 1.95
C THR A 82 -31.68 22.58 2.43
N VAL A 83 -30.43 22.72 1.98
CA VAL A 83 -29.58 23.88 2.26
C VAL A 83 -29.38 24.65 0.95
N SER A 84 -29.77 25.92 0.93
CA SER A 84 -29.72 26.81 -0.23
C SER A 84 -29.07 28.16 0.16
N ASN A 85 -28.73 28.98 -0.83
CA ASN A 85 -28.07 30.28 -0.64
C ASN A 85 -26.68 30.18 0.01
N THR A 86 -26.09 31.32 0.38
CA THR A 86 -24.75 31.41 0.95
C THR A 86 -24.78 31.71 2.45
N GLY A 87 -23.70 31.38 3.17
CA GLY A 87 -23.55 31.71 4.59
C GLY A 87 -24.32 30.78 5.54
N ASN A 88 -24.54 29.51 5.15
CA ASN A 88 -25.26 28.55 5.97
C ASN A 88 -24.38 27.94 7.05
N THR A 89 -24.99 27.58 8.18
CA THR A 89 -24.43 26.65 9.18
C THR A 89 -25.49 25.58 9.48
N LEU A 90 -25.15 24.31 9.41
CA LEU A 90 -26.05 23.20 9.74
C LEU A 90 -25.41 22.29 10.78
N VAL A 91 -26.07 22.16 11.93
CA VAL A 91 -25.67 21.26 13.02
C VAL A 91 -26.77 20.22 13.25
N ILE A 92 -26.39 18.95 13.22
CA ILE A 92 -27.20 17.83 13.67
C ILE A 92 -26.60 17.36 14.99
N GLU A 93 -27.28 17.61 16.10
CA GLU A 93 -26.80 17.20 17.43
C GLU A 93 -26.89 15.68 17.59
N SER A 94 -26.30 15.14 18.66
CA SER A 94 -26.29 13.69 18.92
C SER A 94 -27.69 13.04 18.98
N GLY A 95 -28.70 13.77 19.45
CA GLY A 95 -30.12 13.35 19.42
C GLY A 95 -30.84 13.64 18.10
N GLY A 96 -30.24 14.45 17.22
CA GLY A 96 -30.77 14.80 15.91
C GLY A 96 -30.81 13.61 14.98
N THR A 97 -31.95 13.38 14.34
CA THR A 97 -32.08 12.31 13.35
C THR A 97 -32.86 12.83 12.15
N ILE A 98 -32.39 12.56 10.94
CA ILE A 98 -33.18 12.74 9.73
C ILE A 98 -33.28 11.39 9.05
N THR A 99 -34.49 10.84 8.94
CA THR A 99 -34.73 9.56 8.27
C THR A 99 -35.82 9.73 7.23
N ILE A 100 -35.50 9.44 5.98
CA ILE A 100 -36.45 9.54 4.87
C ILE A 100 -36.94 8.16 4.47
N SER A 101 -38.24 7.91 4.56
CA SER A 101 -38.87 6.65 4.17
C SER A 101 -39.16 6.57 2.66
N ASN A 102 -39.31 7.71 1.99
CA ASN A 102 -39.69 7.81 0.59
C ASN A 102 -38.47 7.65 -0.34
N GLY A 103 -38.60 6.82 -1.38
CA GLY A 103 -37.53 6.55 -2.34
C GLY A 103 -37.05 7.82 -3.07
N GLY A 104 -35.72 7.97 -3.20
CA GLY A 104 -35.08 9.00 -4.03
C GLY A 104 -34.65 10.29 -3.33
N GLN A 105 -35.09 10.56 -2.11
CA GLN A 105 -34.78 11.81 -1.38
C GLN A 105 -33.62 11.65 -0.38
N GLN A 106 -32.76 12.66 -0.27
CA GLN A 106 -31.64 12.68 0.66
C GLN A 106 -32.08 13.08 2.08
N ALA A 107 -31.32 12.72 3.10
CA ALA A 107 -31.52 13.31 4.43
C ALA A 107 -31.10 14.78 4.44
N VAL A 108 -29.95 15.10 3.83
CA VAL A 108 -29.47 16.48 3.65
C VAL A 108 -29.09 16.70 2.19
N ASN A 109 -29.56 17.81 1.61
CA ASN A 109 -29.31 18.16 0.22
C ASN A 109 -28.83 19.61 0.10
N PHE A 110 -27.53 19.81 -0.12
CA PHE A 110 -26.92 21.10 -0.40
C PHE A 110 -27.08 21.44 -1.88
N GLN A 111 -27.92 22.44 -2.16
CA GLN A 111 -28.31 22.82 -3.52
C GLN A 111 -27.13 23.42 -4.31
N PRO A 112 -27.20 23.40 -5.65
CA PRO A 112 -26.25 24.11 -6.51
C PRO A 112 -26.05 25.57 -6.09
N ASN A 113 -24.81 26.06 -6.15
CA ASN A 113 -24.38 27.41 -5.77
C ASN A 113 -24.60 27.76 -4.28
N SER A 114 -25.00 26.82 -3.43
CA SER A 114 -25.07 27.07 -2.00
C SER A 114 -23.67 27.13 -1.39
N SER A 115 -23.52 27.90 -0.30
CA SER A 115 -22.32 27.89 0.52
C SER A 115 -22.64 27.66 1.99
N THR A 116 -21.86 26.79 2.63
CA THR A 116 -22.00 26.43 4.04
C THR A 116 -20.65 26.59 4.73
N SER A 117 -20.58 27.34 5.82
CA SER A 117 -19.36 27.46 6.63
C SER A 117 -19.11 26.16 7.40
N THR A 118 -20.13 25.63 8.08
CA THR A 118 -20.01 24.41 8.87
C THR A 118 -21.22 23.52 8.65
N PHE A 119 -20.96 22.27 8.27
CA PHE A 119 -21.87 21.15 8.39
C PHE A 119 -21.31 20.18 9.41
N LEU A 120 -21.93 20.13 10.59
CA LEU A 120 -21.56 19.22 11.68
C LEU A 120 -22.66 18.19 11.86
N ASN A 121 -22.34 16.91 11.72
CA ASN A 121 -23.24 15.81 12.03
C ASN A 121 -22.74 14.98 13.21
N GLN A 122 -23.42 15.05 14.34
CA GLN A 122 -23.24 14.17 15.50
C GLN A 122 -24.36 13.12 15.62
N GLY A 123 -25.46 13.31 14.89
CA GLY A 123 -26.64 12.47 14.92
C GLY A 123 -26.68 11.42 13.81
N THR A 124 -27.89 11.09 13.34
CA THR A 124 -28.12 10.06 12.31
C THR A 124 -28.80 10.64 11.08
N LEU A 125 -28.19 10.44 9.91
CA LEU A 125 -28.71 10.89 8.61
C LEU A 125 -28.91 9.71 7.67
N ILE A 126 -30.16 9.38 7.38
CA ILE A 126 -30.57 8.26 6.53
C ILE A 126 -31.47 8.78 5.41
N GLY A 127 -30.92 8.83 4.20
CA GLY A 127 -31.72 9.10 3.00
C GLY A 127 -32.64 7.95 2.64
N GLY A 128 -33.55 8.20 1.69
CA GLY A 128 -34.46 7.21 1.14
C GLY A 128 -33.78 6.01 0.50
N ASN A 129 -34.58 5.01 0.13
CA ASN A 129 -34.05 3.80 -0.47
C ASN A 129 -33.29 4.08 -1.78
N ASN A 130 -32.11 3.49 -1.93
CA ASN A 130 -31.23 3.56 -3.10
C ASN A 130 -30.85 5.00 -3.51
N THR A 131 -30.78 5.93 -2.54
CA THR A 131 -30.29 7.31 -2.75
C THR A 131 -29.08 7.62 -1.87
N ALA A 132 -28.52 8.83 -2.01
CA ALA A 132 -27.51 9.36 -1.10
C ALA A 132 -28.15 9.80 0.21
N SER A 133 -27.49 9.62 1.35
CA SER A 133 -27.97 10.22 2.61
C SER A 133 -27.61 11.70 2.69
N VAL A 134 -26.42 12.09 2.26
CA VAL A 134 -26.01 13.48 2.11
C VAL A 134 -25.57 13.73 0.68
N GLN A 135 -26.09 14.78 0.06
CA GLN A 135 -25.69 15.22 -1.28
C GLN A 135 -25.21 16.67 -1.27
N LEU A 136 -24.08 16.91 -1.93
CA LEU A 136 -23.57 18.25 -2.26
C LEU A 136 -23.63 18.50 -3.76
N GLY A 137 -24.21 19.64 -4.13
CA GLY A 137 -24.39 20.04 -5.52
C GLY A 137 -25.47 19.21 -6.23
N GLY A 138 -25.68 19.52 -7.51
CA GLY A 138 -26.65 18.79 -8.33
C GLY A 138 -25.97 17.81 -9.29
N ALA A 139 -26.54 16.61 -9.43
CA ALA A 139 -26.24 15.73 -10.55
C ALA A 139 -26.75 16.35 -11.87
N ASN A 140 -26.29 15.84 -13.03
CA ASN A 140 -26.80 16.16 -14.37
C ASN A 140 -26.74 17.65 -14.77
N ASN A 141 -25.54 18.19 -15.00
CA ASN A 141 -25.29 19.56 -15.51
C ASN A 141 -25.66 20.70 -14.54
N ASN A 142 -25.76 20.42 -13.25
CA ASN A 142 -25.99 21.43 -12.22
C ASN A 142 -24.69 21.87 -11.56
N ASN A 143 -24.64 23.14 -11.14
CA ASN A 143 -23.47 23.72 -10.48
C ASN A 143 -23.12 23.01 -9.15
N GLY A 144 -21.86 23.12 -8.77
CA GLY A 144 -21.36 22.64 -7.48
C GLY A 144 -21.86 23.48 -6.31
N ALA A 145 -21.63 22.97 -5.10
CA ALA A 145 -21.84 23.68 -3.84
C ALA A 145 -20.49 23.82 -3.09
N THR A 146 -20.41 24.78 -2.17
CA THR A 146 -19.22 25.00 -1.36
C THR A 146 -19.49 24.70 0.11
N ILE A 147 -18.64 23.88 0.73
CA ILE A 147 -18.60 23.69 2.18
C ILE A 147 -17.20 24.00 2.68
N GLU A 148 -17.08 24.89 3.65
CA GLU A 148 -15.79 25.15 4.29
C GLU A 148 -15.39 23.97 5.18
N THR A 149 -16.27 23.59 6.13
CA THR A 149 -16.06 22.45 7.03
C THR A 149 -17.21 21.46 6.96
N PHE A 150 -16.93 20.23 6.52
CA PHE A 150 -17.79 19.07 6.61
C PHE A 150 -17.23 18.16 7.70
N ASP A 151 -17.93 18.03 8.83
CA ASP A 151 -17.49 17.18 9.94
C ASP A 151 -18.58 16.17 10.32
N ASN A 152 -18.30 14.89 10.06
CA ASN A 152 -19.15 13.79 10.47
C ASN A 152 -18.57 13.06 11.68
N GLN A 153 -19.27 13.18 12.80
CA GLN A 153 -19.02 12.47 14.07
C GLN A 153 -20.08 11.38 14.32
N GLY A 154 -21.24 11.47 13.65
CA GLY A 154 -22.36 10.55 13.76
C GLY A 154 -22.45 9.53 12.62
N ILE A 155 -23.67 9.18 12.24
CA ILE A 155 -23.98 8.17 11.20
C ILE A 155 -24.51 8.86 9.95
N ILE A 156 -23.93 8.54 8.80
CA ILE A 156 -24.45 8.89 7.47
C ILE A 156 -24.67 7.61 6.67
N GLY A 157 -25.92 7.32 6.35
CA GLY A 157 -26.33 6.16 5.57
C GLY A 157 -26.43 4.85 6.34
N ASN A 158 -27.06 3.87 5.70
CA ASN A 158 -27.37 2.56 6.27
C ASN A 158 -27.57 1.49 5.17
N GLY A 159 -28.18 0.36 5.54
CA GLY A 159 -28.53 -0.76 4.67
C GLY A 159 -29.38 -0.43 3.43
N SER A 160 -30.07 0.72 3.37
CA SER A 160 -30.84 1.15 2.20
C SER A 160 -30.13 2.19 1.33
N SER A 161 -29.01 2.76 1.79
CA SER A 161 -28.32 3.82 1.06
C SER A 161 -27.57 3.30 -0.16
N LYS A 162 -27.73 4.00 -1.29
CA LYS A 162 -26.84 3.82 -2.45
C LYS A 162 -25.49 4.47 -2.18
N PHE A 163 -25.52 5.64 -1.59
CA PHE A 163 -24.34 6.35 -1.12
C PHE A 163 -24.56 6.86 0.30
N GLY A 164 -23.51 6.89 1.11
CA GLY A 164 -23.53 7.69 2.33
C GLY A 164 -23.49 9.16 1.93
N VAL A 165 -22.42 9.55 1.22
CA VAL A 165 -22.19 10.92 0.74
C VAL A 165 -21.94 10.92 -0.76
N THR A 166 -22.58 11.85 -1.48
CA THR A 166 -22.24 12.17 -2.87
C THR A 166 -21.93 13.64 -3.04
N VAL A 167 -20.85 13.94 -3.74
CA VAL A 167 -20.47 15.30 -4.12
C VAL A 167 -20.42 15.37 -5.64
N TRP A 168 -21.20 16.31 -6.19
CA TRP A 168 -21.34 16.52 -7.62
C TRP A 168 -21.00 17.96 -7.99
N GLY A 169 -20.52 18.12 -9.22
CA GLY A 169 -20.39 19.41 -9.89
C GLY A 169 -20.21 19.19 -11.39
N THR A 170 -19.88 20.26 -12.09
CA THR A 170 -19.48 20.22 -13.51
C THR A 170 -18.02 20.63 -13.66
N ASN A 171 -17.47 20.46 -14.85
CA ASN A 171 -16.12 20.94 -15.16
C ASN A 171 -15.97 22.46 -14.98
N SER A 172 -17.03 23.23 -15.25
CA SER A 172 -17.06 24.70 -15.12
C SER A 172 -17.49 25.18 -13.73
N SER A 173 -18.15 24.32 -12.94
CA SER A 173 -18.63 24.63 -11.60
C SER A 173 -18.51 23.40 -10.71
N LYS A 174 -17.29 23.15 -10.24
CA LYS A 174 -16.98 22.06 -9.32
C LYS A 174 -17.54 22.35 -7.92
N SER A 175 -17.96 21.32 -7.21
CA SER A 175 -18.18 21.45 -5.76
C SER A 175 -16.85 21.65 -5.04
N THR A 176 -16.85 22.38 -3.93
CA THR A 176 -15.66 22.61 -3.12
C THR A 176 -15.91 22.18 -1.67
N ILE A 177 -14.99 21.40 -1.11
CA ILE A 177 -14.94 21.11 0.33
C ILE A 177 -13.54 21.44 0.83
N ASN A 178 -13.39 22.43 1.70
CA ASN A 178 -12.06 22.75 2.21
C ASN A 178 -11.59 21.69 3.20
N ASN A 179 -12.43 21.34 4.18
CA ASN A 179 -12.10 20.33 5.18
C ASN A 179 -13.23 19.28 5.25
N PHE A 180 -12.93 18.06 4.84
CA PHE A 180 -13.79 16.89 5.05
C PHE A 180 -13.22 16.04 6.18
N SER A 181 -13.94 15.93 7.29
CA SER A 181 -13.60 15.12 8.45
C SER A 181 -14.67 14.04 8.67
N ASN A 182 -14.23 12.81 8.87
CA ASN A 182 -15.08 11.72 9.33
C ASN A 182 -14.44 11.02 10.53
N SER A 183 -15.02 11.21 11.71
CA SER A 183 -14.76 10.41 12.92
C SER A 183 -15.89 9.42 13.24
N GLY A 184 -17.06 9.61 12.62
CA GLY A 184 -18.22 8.73 12.72
C GLY A 184 -18.23 7.60 11.68
N THR A 185 -19.44 7.21 11.28
CA THR A 185 -19.66 6.16 10.27
C THR A 185 -20.32 6.72 9.02
N ILE A 186 -19.74 6.41 7.86
CA ILE A 186 -20.37 6.61 6.55
C ILE A 186 -20.55 5.26 5.88
N TYR A 187 -21.80 4.89 5.59
CA TYR A 187 -22.13 3.56 5.14
C TYR A 187 -22.99 3.58 3.87
N SER A 188 -22.75 2.62 2.98
CA SER A 188 -23.66 2.33 1.88
C SER A 188 -23.82 0.84 1.63
N ASN A 189 -24.98 0.48 1.08
CA ASN A 189 -25.29 -0.90 0.77
C ASN A 189 -25.17 -1.23 -0.72
N THR A 190 -25.68 -0.39 -1.63
CA THR A 190 -25.79 -0.75 -3.06
C THR A 190 -24.77 -0.06 -3.96
N GLY A 191 -24.23 1.09 -3.55
CA GLY A 191 -23.22 1.85 -4.29
C GLY A 191 -21.96 2.11 -3.48
N GLU A 192 -21.19 3.11 -3.89
CA GLU A 192 -20.01 3.60 -3.15
C GLU A 192 -20.43 4.27 -1.83
N SER A 193 -19.61 4.26 -0.78
CA SER A 193 -20.00 4.97 0.46
C SER A 193 -19.81 6.46 0.32
N ILE A 194 -18.69 6.85 -0.29
CA ILE A 194 -18.42 8.22 -0.69
C ILE A 194 -18.11 8.25 -2.18
N TYR A 195 -18.79 9.14 -2.90
CA TYR A 195 -18.49 9.45 -4.29
C TYR A 195 -18.17 10.94 -4.45
N PHE A 196 -16.99 11.22 -5.01
CA PHE A 196 -16.57 12.56 -5.41
C PHE A 196 -16.47 12.63 -6.94
N GLY A 197 -17.27 13.48 -7.58
CA GLY A 197 -17.18 13.76 -9.01
C GLY A 197 -17.19 15.26 -9.28
N ASN A 198 -16.22 15.75 -10.06
CA ASN A 198 -16.03 17.18 -10.30
C ASN A 198 -15.99 18.01 -9.01
N ALA A 199 -15.11 17.63 -8.09
CA ALA A 199 -14.96 18.32 -6.79
C ALA A 199 -13.51 18.81 -6.57
N ASN A 200 -13.36 19.92 -5.84
CA ASN A 200 -12.08 20.35 -5.28
C ASN A 200 -12.13 20.08 -3.77
N ILE A 201 -11.23 19.26 -3.25
CA ILE A 201 -11.16 18.93 -1.83
C ILE A 201 -9.78 19.32 -1.32
N SER A 202 -9.68 20.29 -0.40
CA SER A 202 -8.36 20.71 0.10
C SER A 202 -7.78 19.67 1.05
N SER A 203 -8.60 19.19 2.00
CA SER A 203 -8.24 18.14 2.95
C SER A 203 -9.38 17.13 3.14
N PHE A 204 -9.06 15.85 3.05
CA PHE A 204 -9.91 14.74 3.43
C PHE A 204 -9.24 13.97 4.58
N ALA A 205 -9.95 13.80 5.68
CA ALA A 205 -9.49 13.08 6.86
C ALA A 205 -10.56 12.06 7.30
N ASN A 206 -10.16 10.80 7.44
CA ASN A 206 -10.99 9.74 8.01
C ASN A 206 -10.27 9.12 9.22
N SER A 207 -10.83 9.30 10.41
CA SER A 207 -10.48 8.57 11.64
C SER A 207 -11.56 7.57 12.06
N GLY A 208 -12.76 7.68 11.49
CA GLY A 208 -13.89 6.79 11.70
C GLY A 208 -13.96 5.62 10.71
N THR A 209 -15.18 5.21 10.37
CA THR A 209 -15.44 4.11 9.45
C THR A 209 -16.15 4.58 8.19
N ILE A 210 -15.64 4.17 7.03
CA ILE A 210 -16.30 4.31 5.73
C ILE A 210 -16.45 2.90 5.15
N LYS A 211 -17.68 2.46 4.87
CA LYS A 211 -17.95 1.07 4.48
C LYS A 211 -19.01 0.90 3.39
N SER A 212 -18.60 0.35 2.25
CA SER A 212 -19.49 -0.03 1.15
C SER A 212 -19.62 -1.54 1.04
N LYS A 213 -20.86 -2.05 0.98
CA LYS A 213 -21.12 -3.48 0.77
C LYS A 213 -21.13 -3.94 -0.69
N GLN A 214 -21.03 -3.04 -1.67
CA GLN A 214 -21.13 -3.44 -3.09
C GLN A 214 -20.06 -2.85 -4.01
N ARG A 215 -19.52 -1.67 -3.73
CA ARG A 215 -18.55 -0.98 -4.60
C ARG A 215 -17.36 -0.50 -3.79
N ALA A 216 -16.81 0.67 -4.14
CA ALA A 216 -15.69 1.24 -3.42
C ALA A 216 -16.15 1.87 -2.09
N GLY A 217 -15.30 1.81 -1.06
CA GLY A 217 -15.51 2.62 0.15
C GLY A 217 -15.49 4.11 -0.22
N VAL A 218 -14.41 4.55 -0.88
CA VAL A 218 -14.29 5.90 -1.44
C VAL A 218 -13.97 5.84 -2.94
N ASN A 219 -14.74 6.55 -3.75
CA ASN A 219 -14.53 6.69 -5.18
C ASN A 219 -14.27 8.15 -5.56
N ILE A 220 -13.03 8.42 -5.97
CA ILE A 220 -12.55 9.71 -6.43
C ILE A 220 -12.61 9.69 -7.96
N SER A 221 -13.73 10.14 -8.49
CA SER A 221 -14.03 10.11 -9.92
C SER A 221 -13.31 11.23 -10.68
N GLN A 222 -13.43 11.21 -12.00
CA GLN A 222 -12.84 12.20 -12.90
C GLN A 222 -13.28 13.63 -12.56
N GLY A 223 -12.43 14.59 -12.91
CA GLY A 223 -12.64 16.02 -12.64
C GLY A 223 -12.47 16.40 -11.17
N THR A 224 -12.11 15.47 -10.29
CA THR A 224 -11.85 15.75 -8.87
C THR A 224 -10.38 16.12 -8.65
N SER A 225 -10.09 16.94 -7.65
CA SER A 225 -8.74 17.11 -7.13
C SER A 225 -8.79 17.06 -5.61
N ILE A 226 -7.83 16.33 -5.01
CA ILE A 226 -7.66 16.31 -3.56
C ILE A 226 -6.25 16.80 -3.22
N GLY A 227 -6.14 17.79 -2.34
CA GLY A 227 -4.87 18.21 -1.78
C GLY A 227 -4.27 17.09 -0.93
N ASN A 228 -4.85 16.87 0.24
CA ASN A 228 -4.42 15.85 1.18
C ASN A 228 -5.53 14.83 1.44
N PHE A 229 -5.22 13.55 1.30
CA PHE A 229 -6.09 12.43 1.66
C PHE A 229 -5.44 11.67 2.81
N ASN A 230 -6.01 11.73 4.01
CA ASN A 230 -5.50 11.11 5.21
C ASN A 230 -6.51 10.09 5.75
N ASN A 231 -6.10 8.84 5.92
CA ASN A 231 -6.90 7.81 6.56
C ASN A 231 -6.16 7.25 7.77
N SER A 232 -6.64 7.52 8.98
CA SER A 232 -6.21 6.84 10.23
C SER A 232 -7.26 5.84 10.74
N GLY A 233 -8.48 5.89 10.21
CA GLY A 233 -9.57 4.98 10.52
C GLY A 233 -9.65 3.79 9.54
N THR A 234 -10.88 3.34 9.29
CA THR A 234 -11.16 2.24 8.35
C THR A 234 -11.87 2.73 7.11
N ILE A 235 -11.37 2.35 5.94
CA ILE A 235 -12.07 2.44 4.66
C ILE A 235 -12.19 1.04 4.09
N GLU A 236 -13.42 0.56 3.94
CA GLU A 236 -13.71 -0.76 3.40
C GLU A 236 -14.69 -0.66 2.23
N GLY A 237 -14.38 -1.34 1.13
CA GLY A 237 -15.35 -1.55 0.07
C GLY A 237 -15.38 -3.00 -0.39
N LYS A 238 -16.45 -3.39 -1.08
CA LYS A 238 -16.55 -4.75 -1.63
C LYS A 238 -15.56 -4.96 -2.79
N SER A 239 -15.50 -4.00 -3.71
CA SER A 239 -14.71 -4.08 -4.95
C SER A 239 -13.36 -3.38 -4.85
N MET A 240 -13.33 -2.22 -4.17
CA MET A 240 -12.09 -1.52 -3.82
C MET A 240 -12.22 -0.87 -2.46
N GLY A 241 -11.14 -0.73 -1.69
CA GLY A 241 -11.14 0.19 -0.55
C GLY A 241 -11.26 1.63 -1.05
N VAL A 242 -10.29 2.04 -1.88
CA VAL A 242 -10.27 3.37 -2.52
C VAL A 242 -10.02 3.24 -4.02
N ASN A 243 -10.82 3.93 -4.83
CA ASN A 243 -10.63 4.03 -6.28
C ASN A 243 -10.29 5.48 -6.67
N VAL A 244 -9.12 5.68 -7.26
CA VAL A 244 -8.56 6.98 -7.66
C VAL A 244 -8.58 7.10 -9.18
N ARG A 245 -9.41 8.00 -9.70
CA ARG A 245 -9.50 8.35 -11.14
C ARG A 245 -9.23 9.83 -11.38
N SER A 246 -8.53 10.48 -10.44
CA SER A 246 -8.21 11.90 -10.49
C SER A 246 -6.95 12.23 -9.70
N THR A 247 -6.60 13.51 -9.58
CA THR A 247 -5.34 13.94 -8.97
C THR A 247 -5.41 13.98 -7.45
N ILE A 248 -4.34 13.49 -6.80
CA ILE A 248 -4.11 13.64 -5.36
C ILE A 248 -2.67 14.12 -5.16
N ASN A 249 -2.45 15.17 -4.36
CA ASN A 249 -1.08 15.59 -4.05
C ASN A 249 -0.46 14.63 -3.02
N THR A 250 -1.09 14.48 -1.87
CA THR A 250 -0.59 13.61 -0.80
C THR A 250 -1.67 12.64 -0.36
N PHE A 251 -1.39 11.35 -0.43
CA PHE A 251 -2.21 10.27 0.10
C PHE A 251 -1.47 9.61 1.25
N VAL A 252 -2.00 9.68 2.47
CA VAL A 252 -1.49 8.98 3.64
C VAL A 252 -2.52 7.97 4.13
N ASN A 253 -2.12 6.70 4.21
CA ASN A 253 -2.85 5.68 4.95
C ASN A 253 -2.07 5.33 6.23
N ASP A 254 -2.63 5.67 7.38
CA ASP A 254 -2.18 5.28 8.72
C ASP A 254 -3.16 4.29 9.41
N GLY A 255 -4.31 4.04 8.78
CA GLY A 255 -5.32 3.09 9.23
C GLY A 255 -5.45 1.86 8.33
N LEU A 256 -6.67 1.36 8.19
CA LEU A 256 -7.00 0.25 7.31
C LEU A 256 -7.67 0.75 6.03
N ILE A 257 -7.15 0.33 4.88
CA ILE A 257 -7.87 0.34 3.60
C ILE A 257 -8.02 -1.10 3.12
N ALA A 258 -9.25 -1.56 2.96
CA ALA A 258 -9.52 -2.96 2.63
C ALA A 258 -10.56 -3.13 1.51
N ALA A 259 -10.38 -4.19 0.73
CA ALA A 259 -11.42 -4.77 -0.10
C ALA A 259 -11.75 -6.22 0.32
N THR A 260 -13.04 -6.56 0.43
CA THR A 260 -13.46 -7.74 1.23
C THR A 260 -14.09 -8.91 0.48
N ASP A 261 -14.48 -8.81 -0.80
CA ASP A 261 -15.44 -9.81 -1.31
C ASP A 261 -15.43 -10.02 -2.84
N MET A 262 -14.26 -9.95 -3.50
CA MET A 262 -14.08 -10.44 -4.87
C MET A 262 -12.65 -10.95 -5.08
N ARG A 263 -12.47 -12.12 -5.72
CA ARG A 263 -11.18 -12.78 -6.06
C ARG A 263 -10.17 -11.90 -6.83
N SER A 264 -10.58 -10.68 -7.20
CA SER A 264 -9.82 -9.68 -7.94
C SER A 264 -10.04 -8.25 -7.42
N SER A 265 -10.52 -8.08 -6.18
CA SER A 265 -10.72 -6.77 -5.57
C SER A 265 -9.39 -6.15 -5.15
N ASP A 266 -9.30 -4.83 -5.28
CA ASP A 266 -8.06 -4.09 -5.04
C ASP A 266 -8.19 -3.27 -3.74
N GLY A 267 -7.19 -3.27 -2.86
CA GLY A 267 -7.19 -2.37 -1.71
C GLY A 267 -7.29 -0.91 -2.17
N ILE A 268 -6.37 -0.52 -3.05
CA ILE A 268 -6.39 0.75 -3.77
C ILE A 268 -6.22 0.50 -5.27
N GLN A 269 -7.06 1.15 -6.08
CA GLN A 269 -6.88 1.20 -7.53
C GLN A 269 -6.59 2.64 -7.97
N ILE A 270 -5.49 2.86 -8.70
CA ILE A 270 -5.07 4.18 -9.19
C ILE A 270 -5.04 4.19 -10.72
N ASN A 271 -5.88 5.02 -11.31
CA ASN A 271 -6.01 5.22 -12.76
C ASN A 271 -5.65 6.66 -13.20
N ALA A 272 -4.96 7.42 -12.34
CA ALA A 272 -4.63 8.82 -12.54
C ALA A 272 -3.31 9.17 -11.82
N ASN A 273 -3.07 10.45 -11.54
CA ASN A 273 -1.80 10.92 -10.98
C ASN A 273 -1.90 11.12 -9.47
N VAL A 274 -1.05 10.46 -8.71
CA VAL A 274 -0.86 10.71 -7.27
C VAL A 274 0.57 11.17 -7.07
N LYS A 275 0.82 12.35 -6.51
CA LYS A 275 2.22 12.80 -6.36
C LYS A 275 2.94 11.94 -5.31
N THR A 276 2.40 11.85 -4.10
CA THR A 276 2.97 11.06 -3.01
C THR A 276 1.92 10.16 -2.38
N LEU A 277 2.21 8.86 -2.28
CA LEU A 277 1.43 7.89 -1.50
C LEU A 277 2.31 7.33 -0.40
N ILE A 278 1.87 7.44 0.85
CA ILE A 278 2.53 6.91 2.04
C ILE A 278 1.59 5.92 2.73
N ASN A 279 2.04 4.67 2.90
CA ASN A 279 1.35 3.66 3.67
C ASN A 279 2.09 3.37 4.99
N LYS A 280 1.54 3.84 6.10
CA LYS A 280 1.93 3.56 7.49
C LYS A 280 1.01 2.55 8.18
N GLY A 281 -0.21 2.40 7.67
CA GLY A 281 -1.19 1.42 8.12
C GLY A 281 -1.17 0.15 7.28
N THR A 282 -2.36 -0.44 7.10
CA THR A 282 -2.54 -1.65 6.28
C THR A 282 -3.37 -1.34 5.04
N ILE A 283 -2.85 -1.71 3.87
CA ILE A 283 -3.62 -1.77 2.63
C ILE A 283 -3.81 -3.25 2.27
N LYS A 284 -5.06 -3.67 2.19
CA LYS A 284 -5.44 -5.07 1.96
C LYS A 284 -6.36 -5.22 0.76
N GLY A 285 -5.98 -6.06 -0.19
CA GLY A 285 -6.86 -6.47 -1.28
C GLY A 285 -7.06 -7.98 -1.30
N ASP A 286 -8.29 -8.44 -1.57
CA ASP A 286 -8.54 -9.86 -1.78
C ASP A 286 -7.85 -10.37 -3.07
N GLY A 287 -7.63 -9.50 -4.04
CA GLY A 287 -6.75 -9.74 -5.18
C GLY A 287 -5.42 -9.02 -5.03
N ILE A 288 -5.44 -7.69 -5.02
CA ILE A 288 -4.24 -6.85 -5.13
C ILE A 288 -4.25 -5.76 -4.06
N SER A 289 -3.15 -5.52 -3.35
CA SER A 289 -3.15 -4.40 -2.38
C SER A 289 -3.19 -3.06 -3.10
N ILE A 290 -2.33 -2.85 -4.09
CA ILE A 290 -2.37 -1.66 -4.96
C ILE A 290 -2.29 -2.05 -6.45
N ARG A 291 -3.33 -1.69 -7.22
CA ARG A 291 -3.32 -1.70 -8.69
C ARG A 291 -2.99 -0.32 -9.23
N LEU A 292 -1.95 -0.23 -10.05
CA LEU A 292 -1.43 1.03 -10.59
C LEU A 292 -1.50 1.04 -12.11
N ASN A 293 -2.42 1.85 -12.65
CA ASN A 293 -2.55 2.16 -14.07
C ASN A 293 -2.17 3.61 -14.41
N GLY A 294 -1.99 4.46 -13.40
CA GLY A 294 -1.61 5.86 -13.53
C GLY A 294 -0.17 6.15 -13.15
N THR A 295 0.10 7.36 -12.64
CA THR A 295 1.46 7.78 -12.25
C THR A 295 1.57 8.04 -10.75
N ILE A 296 2.72 7.68 -10.18
CA ILE A 296 3.12 8.08 -8.82
C ILE A 296 4.55 8.62 -8.83
N GLU A 297 4.81 9.79 -8.23
CA GLU A 297 6.19 10.25 -8.06
C GLU A 297 6.87 9.49 -6.91
N SER A 298 6.25 9.44 -5.74
CA SER A 298 6.78 8.76 -4.56
C SER A 298 5.77 7.78 -3.97
N LEU A 299 6.05 6.49 -4.05
CA LEU A 299 5.30 5.43 -3.37
C LEU A 299 6.12 4.94 -2.18
N ILE A 300 5.66 5.20 -0.97
CA ILE A 300 6.35 4.87 0.27
C ILE A 300 5.52 3.85 1.04
N ASN A 301 6.11 2.69 1.32
CA ASN A 301 5.53 1.68 2.19
C ASN A 301 6.36 1.55 3.47
N GLU A 302 5.79 1.98 4.60
CA GLU A 302 6.38 1.86 5.95
C GLU A 302 5.77 0.70 6.75
N SER A 303 4.68 0.12 6.27
CA SER A 303 3.96 -0.95 6.97
C SER A 303 3.45 -2.02 5.99
N ILE A 304 2.18 -2.41 6.03
CA ILE A 304 1.70 -3.63 5.36
C ILE A 304 0.94 -3.30 4.08
N MET A 305 1.40 -3.90 2.98
CA MET A 305 0.67 -4.02 1.72
C MET A 305 0.42 -5.50 1.46
N ASP A 306 -0.80 -5.98 1.72
CA ASP A 306 -1.18 -7.40 1.65
C ASP A 306 -2.20 -7.64 0.53
N GLY A 307 -1.76 -8.24 -0.57
CA GLY A 307 -2.66 -8.67 -1.63
C GLY A 307 -2.55 -10.17 -1.84
N LYS A 308 -3.68 -10.89 -1.87
CA LYS A 308 -3.61 -12.36 -1.97
C LYS A 308 -2.90 -12.80 -3.25
N SER A 309 -3.14 -12.15 -4.38
CA SER A 309 -2.53 -12.47 -5.68
C SER A 309 -1.34 -11.58 -6.01
N THR A 310 -1.37 -10.29 -5.64
CA THR A 310 -0.21 -9.41 -5.85
C THR A 310 -0.16 -8.33 -4.78
N GLY A 311 1.01 -8.01 -4.24
CA GLY A 311 1.16 -6.78 -3.46
C GLY A 311 0.92 -5.57 -4.36
N ILE A 312 1.94 -5.19 -5.14
CA ILE A 312 1.85 -4.08 -6.10
C ILE A 312 1.74 -4.64 -7.52
N TYR A 313 0.64 -4.34 -8.20
CA TYR A 313 0.45 -4.68 -9.61
C TYR A 313 0.48 -3.44 -10.48
N MET A 314 1.51 -3.35 -11.33
CA MET A 314 1.70 -2.28 -12.28
C MET A 314 1.20 -2.70 -13.66
N ASN A 315 0.30 -1.91 -14.25
CA ASN A 315 -0.26 -2.17 -15.57
C ASN A 315 -0.31 -0.86 -16.36
N LYS A 316 0.63 -0.66 -17.29
CA LYS A 316 0.86 0.62 -18.00
C LYS A 316 1.21 1.82 -17.11
N GLY A 317 1.25 1.65 -15.78
CA GLY A 317 1.56 2.72 -14.84
C GLY A 317 3.04 3.09 -14.77
N PHE A 318 3.33 4.24 -14.16
CA PHE A 318 4.68 4.73 -13.91
C PHE A 318 4.85 5.10 -12.43
N VAL A 319 5.90 4.58 -11.80
CA VAL A 319 6.34 5.04 -10.48
C VAL A 319 7.77 5.56 -10.59
N LYS A 320 8.04 6.79 -10.15
CA LYS A 320 9.42 7.30 -10.14
C LYS A 320 10.25 6.64 -9.04
N THR A 321 9.76 6.67 -7.80
CA THR A 321 10.44 6.00 -6.69
C THR A 321 9.47 5.20 -5.84
N LEU A 322 9.76 3.91 -5.67
CA LEU A 322 9.18 3.05 -4.66
C LEU A 322 10.18 2.86 -3.52
N THR A 323 9.83 3.33 -2.32
CA THR A 323 10.60 3.07 -1.09
C THR A 323 9.81 2.10 -0.22
N ASN A 324 10.38 0.95 0.08
CA ASN A 324 9.79 -0.04 0.97
C ASN A 324 10.65 -0.27 2.20
N SER A 325 10.19 0.19 3.36
CA SER A 325 10.72 -0.18 4.69
C SER A 325 9.78 -1.13 5.45
N GLY A 326 8.53 -1.24 5.01
CA GLY A 326 7.55 -2.18 5.53
C GLY A 326 7.58 -3.54 4.84
N THR A 327 6.41 -4.17 4.76
CA THR A 327 6.19 -5.48 4.13
C THR A 327 5.24 -5.35 2.93
N ILE A 328 5.71 -5.74 1.76
CA ILE A 328 4.89 -5.97 0.57
C ILE A 328 4.73 -7.49 0.43
N ASN A 329 3.50 -7.97 0.59
CA ASN A 329 3.23 -9.39 0.71
C ASN A 329 2.24 -9.89 -0.32
N GLN A 330 2.49 -11.12 -0.75
CA GLN A 330 1.59 -11.94 -1.52
C GLN A 330 1.46 -13.31 -0.84
N ASN A 331 0.22 -13.68 -0.48
CA ASN A 331 -0.03 -14.76 0.48
C ASN A 331 -0.77 -15.99 -0.07
N ASN A 332 -1.21 -16.02 -1.33
CA ASN A 332 -1.86 -17.21 -1.92
C ASN A 332 -0.88 -18.09 -2.70
N SER A 333 -1.32 -19.29 -3.12
CA SER A 333 -0.49 -20.25 -3.89
C SER A 333 -0.63 -20.11 -5.41
N VAL A 334 -1.09 -18.97 -5.91
CA VAL A 334 -1.25 -18.75 -7.36
C VAL A 334 0.12 -18.63 -8.01
N THR A 335 0.35 -19.40 -9.07
CA THR A 335 1.70 -19.63 -9.61
C THR A 335 2.28 -18.43 -10.38
N TRP A 336 1.46 -17.49 -10.81
CA TRP A 336 1.86 -16.27 -11.52
C TRP A 336 1.90 -15.01 -10.61
N ALA A 337 1.61 -15.19 -9.33
CA ALA A 337 1.52 -14.13 -8.33
C ALA A 337 2.88 -13.50 -8.02
N ALA A 338 2.89 -12.26 -7.52
CA ALA A 338 4.14 -11.65 -7.06
C ALA A 338 3.98 -10.65 -5.93
N GLY A 339 5.05 -10.38 -5.19
CA GLY A 339 5.08 -9.24 -4.26
C GLY A 339 4.94 -7.93 -5.05
N ILE A 340 5.76 -7.78 -6.10
CA ILE A 340 5.67 -6.69 -7.08
C ILE A 340 5.61 -7.29 -8.49
N LYS A 341 4.61 -6.90 -9.29
CA LYS A 341 4.42 -7.39 -10.66
C LYS A 341 4.37 -6.23 -11.65
N LEU A 342 5.21 -6.29 -12.69
CA LEU A 342 5.31 -5.28 -13.74
C LEU A 342 4.83 -5.85 -15.08
N GLU A 343 3.72 -5.33 -15.60
CA GLU A 343 3.12 -5.76 -16.87
C GLU A 343 2.75 -4.59 -17.80
N HIS A 344 2.47 -4.94 -19.06
CA HIS A 344 1.91 -4.08 -20.11
C HIS A 344 2.59 -2.69 -20.25
N GLY A 345 3.91 -2.65 -20.40
CA GLY A 345 4.73 -1.45 -20.55
C GLY A 345 4.91 -0.63 -19.27
N SER A 346 4.52 -1.13 -18.10
CA SER A 346 4.70 -0.40 -16.85
C SER A 346 6.18 -0.21 -16.47
N THR A 347 6.44 0.86 -15.72
CA THR A 347 7.80 1.23 -15.29
C THR A 347 7.83 1.63 -13.81
N ILE A 348 8.80 1.10 -13.06
CA ILE A 348 9.25 1.71 -11.80
C ILE A 348 10.69 2.17 -11.98
N GLU A 349 10.97 3.47 -11.94
CA GLU A 349 12.31 3.96 -12.22
C GLU A 349 13.30 3.53 -11.11
N ASN A 350 12.93 3.71 -9.84
CA ASN A 350 13.77 3.33 -8.70
C ASN A 350 12.99 2.55 -7.66
N ILE A 351 13.53 1.42 -7.21
CA ILE A 351 13.06 0.66 -6.05
C ILE A 351 14.16 0.69 -4.99
N ILE A 352 13.83 1.18 -3.80
CA ILE A 352 14.69 1.17 -2.62
C ILE A 352 14.02 0.29 -1.58
N ASN A 353 14.62 -0.87 -1.30
CA ASN A 353 14.09 -1.84 -0.37
C ASN A 353 14.98 -1.96 0.87
N THR A 354 14.45 -1.53 2.01
CA THR A 354 14.99 -1.79 3.35
C THR A 354 14.10 -2.72 4.19
N GLY A 355 12.87 -2.98 3.71
CA GLY A 355 11.91 -3.90 4.31
C GLY A 355 11.85 -5.25 3.61
N SER A 356 10.67 -5.88 3.66
CA SER A 356 10.43 -7.20 3.08
C SER A 356 9.54 -7.11 1.84
N ILE A 357 9.94 -7.77 0.76
CA ILE A 357 9.09 -8.10 -0.39
C ILE A 357 9.00 -9.62 -0.42
N ARG A 358 7.81 -10.18 -0.17
CA ARG A 358 7.62 -11.63 -0.02
C ARG A 358 6.47 -12.15 -0.88
N SER A 359 6.68 -13.29 -1.50
CA SER A 359 5.65 -14.01 -2.26
C SER A 359 5.83 -15.52 -2.20
N ASN A 360 4.71 -16.24 -2.28
CA ASN A 360 4.67 -17.68 -2.48
C ASN A 360 4.88 -18.11 -3.95
N ALA A 361 5.15 -17.17 -4.85
CA ALA A 361 5.57 -17.40 -6.23
C ALA A 361 6.79 -16.53 -6.54
N PHE A 362 6.60 -15.29 -7.02
CA PHE A 362 7.70 -14.40 -7.39
C PHE A 362 7.85 -13.22 -6.43
N GLY A 363 9.04 -12.95 -5.89
CA GLY A 363 9.24 -11.73 -5.08
C GLY A 363 8.95 -10.48 -5.93
N ILE A 364 9.67 -10.36 -7.05
CA ILE A 364 9.46 -9.38 -8.11
C ILE A 364 9.33 -10.12 -9.45
N SER A 365 8.31 -9.80 -10.23
CA SER A 365 8.07 -10.37 -11.57
C SER A 365 8.00 -9.28 -12.63
N VAL A 366 8.79 -9.41 -13.69
CA VAL A 366 8.81 -8.51 -14.84
C VAL A 366 8.29 -9.27 -16.07
N THR A 367 7.02 -9.08 -16.42
CA THR A 367 6.32 -9.82 -17.49
C THR A 367 5.66 -8.85 -18.47
N GLY A 368 6.50 -8.02 -19.10
CA GLY A 368 6.07 -6.96 -20.00
C GLY A 368 6.16 -5.58 -19.35
N GLY A 369 7.15 -5.32 -18.51
CA GLY A 369 7.38 -4.03 -17.86
C GLY A 369 8.88 -3.85 -17.61
N LYS A 370 9.27 -2.86 -16.82
CA LYS A 370 10.67 -2.68 -16.42
C LYS A 370 10.82 -1.96 -15.10
N PHE A 371 11.96 -2.18 -14.44
CA PHE A 371 12.45 -1.23 -13.47
C PHE A 371 13.82 -0.70 -13.89
N GLY A 372 14.15 0.54 -13.48
CA GLY A 372 15.45 1.15 -13.76
C GLY A 372 16.51 0.61 -12.81
N THR A 373 16.38 0.93 -11.52
CA THR A 373 17.30 0.51 -10.46
C THR A 373 16.55 -0.16 -9.32
N LEU A 374 17.06 -1.29 -8.83
CA LEU A 374 16.67 -1.93 -7.58
C LEU A 374 17.86 -1.89 -6.60
N THR A 375 17.69 -1.16 -5.49
CA THR A 375 18.64 -1.13 -4.38
C THR A 375 18.07 -1.87 -3.18
N ILE A 376 18.79 -2.86 -2.67
CA ILE A 376 18.45 -3.61 -1.46
C ILE A 376 19.54 -3.34 -0.42
N LYS A 377 19.16 -2.80 0.74
CA LYS A 377 20.12 -2.40 1.78
C LYS A 377 19.47 -2.44 3.16
N ASP A 378 20.27 -2.20 4.20
CA ASP A 378 19.81 -2.02 5.59
C ASP A 378 18.90 -3.17 6.08
N GLY A 379 19.22 -4.41 5.70
CA GLY A 379 18.45 -5.61 6.06
C GLY A 379 17.29 -5.95 5.11
N GLY A 380 17.11 -5.19 4.02
CA GLY A 380 16.03 -5.42 3.08
C GLY A 380 16.10 -6.79 2.40
N GLN A 381 14.95 -7.44 2.22
CA GLN A 381 14.88 -8.77 1.61
C GLN A 381 13.87 -8.82 0.47
N VAL A 382 14.23 -9.53 -0.60
CA VAL A 382 13.30 -9.99 -1.63
C VAL A 382 13.24 -11.51 -1.56
N TYR A 383 12.05 -12.04 -1.35
CA TYR A 383 11.79 -13.48 -1.29
C TYR A 383 10.67 -13.88 -2.24
N GLY A 384 10.92 -14.94 -3.00
CA GLY A 384 9.94 -15.63 -3.81
C GLY A 384 10.17 -17.13 -3.72
N LYS A 385 9.10 -17.93 -3.69
CA LYS A 385 9.23 -19.40 -3.68
C LYS A 385 9.87 -19.92 -4.97
N TYR A 386 9.41 -19.47 -6.13
CA TYR A 386 9.93 -19.91 -7.43
C TYR A 386 11.15 -19.09 -7.83
N SER A 387 10.96 -17.77 -7.91
CA SER A 387 12.10 -16.88 -8.07
C SER A 387 11.91 -15.65 -7.22
N ALA A 388 12.94 -15.26 -6.49
CA ALA A 388 12.87 -13.99 -5.80
C ALA A 388 12.80 -12.83 -6.80
N ILE A 389 13.52 -12.94 -7.92
CA ILE A 389 13.28 -12.10 -9.10
C ILE A 389 13.10 -12.96 -10.35
N GLY A 390 11.95 -12.83 -11.01
CA GLY A 390 11.67 -13.45 -12.31
C GLY A 390 11.60 -12.39 -13.42
N VAL A 391 12.41 -12.56 -14.45
CA VAL A 391 12.43 -11.70 -15.64
C VAL A 391 11.94 -12.50 -16.83
N GLY A 392 10.74 -12.17 -17.30
CA GLY A 392 10.08 -12.87 -18.38
C GLY A 392 10.74 -12.65 -19.74
N ARG A 393 10.24 -13.39 -20.74
CA ARG A 393 10.73 -13.34 -22.11
C ARG A 393 10.93 -11.91 -22.64
N SER A 394 12.11 -11.66 -23.21
CA SER A 394 12.47 -10.38 -23.85
C SER A 394 12.31 -9.15 -22.94
N GLN A 395 12.43 -9.34 -21.61
CA GLN A 395 12.44 -8.25 -20.63
C GLN A 395 13.86 -7.96 -20.13
N THR A 396 14.04 -6.83 -19.44
CA THR A 396 15.33 -6.42 -18.88
C THR A 396 15.26 -6.40 -17.35
N LEU A 397 16.21 -7.06 -16.70
CA LEU A 397 16.56 -6.78 -15.32
C LEU A 397 17.28 -5.42 -15.29
N GLY A 398 16.70 -4.47 -14.56
CA GLY A 398 17.34 -3.18 -14.28
C GLY A 398 18.68 -3.33 -13.55
N ASP A 399 19.31 -2.21 -13.24
CA ASP A 399 20.47 -2.24 -12.36
C ASP A 399 20.07 -2.79 -10.99
N LEU A 400 20.86 -3.72 -10.45
CA LEU A 400 20.66 -4.34 -9.15
C LEU A 400 21.85 -4.04 -8.25
N TYR A 401 21.59 -3.37 -7.13
CA TYR A 401 22.59 -3.08 -6.11
C TYR A 401 22.16 -3.70 -4.77
N ILE A 402 23.01 -4.54 -4.19
CA ILE A 402 22.78 -5.14 -2.87
C ILE A 402 23.91 -4.75 -1.93
N ASP A 403 23.59 -3.99 -0.88
CA ASP A 403 24.48 -3.69 0.23
C ASP A 403 24.13 -4.57 1.42
N GLY A 404 24.91 -5.63 1.62
CA GLY A 404 24.63 -6.70 2.59
C GLY A 404 24.89 -6.35 4.05
N ARG A 405 25.17 -5.09 4.38
CA ARG A 405 25.32 -4.68 5.78
C ARG A 405 24.10 -5.14 6.59
N SER A 406 24.37 -5.95 7.61
CA SER A 406 23.32 -6.48 8.45
C SER A 406 22.65 -5.36 9.22
N ASN A 407 21.34 -5.41 9.31
CA ASN A 407 20.54 -4.58 10.18
C ASN A 407 19.70 -5.49 11.07
N ASN A 408 19.84 -5.37 12.40
CA ASN A 408 19.18 -6.22 13.39
C ASN A 408 19.28 -7.73 13.08
N GLY A 409 20.47 -8.20 12.70
CA GLY A 409 20.73 -9.61 12.38
C GLY A 409 20.20 -10.08 11.02
N THR A 410 19.51 -9.23 10.26
CA THR A 410 19.05 -9.54 8.90
C THR A 410 20.05 -9.01 7.89
N VAL A 411 20.45 -9.84 6.93
CA VAL A 411 21.36 -9.45 5.83
C VAL A 411 20.55 -9.13 4.59
N SER A 412 20.88 -7.99 3.97
CA SER A 412 20.22 -7.58 2.73
C SER A 412 20.45 -8.60 1.61
N GLY A 413 19.39 -9.00 0.94
CA GLY A 413 19.55 -9.98 -0.14
C GLY A 413 18.28 -10.48 -0.80
N ILE A 414 18.53 -11.37 -1.75
CA ILE A 414 17.56 -12.06 -2.58
C ILE A 414 17.60 -13.53 -2.17
N TYR A 415 16.44 -14.10 -1.82
CA TYR A 415 16.33 -15.45 -1.27
C TYR A 415 15.18 -16.22 -1.90
N SER A 416 15.41 -17.45 -2.34
CA SER A 416 14.38 -18.27 -3.00
C SER A 416 14.51 -19.75 -2.71
N GLU A 417 13.39 -20.46 -2.82
CA GLU A 417 13.31 -21.91 -2.70
C GLU A 417 13.70 -22.63 -4.00
N GLU A 418 13.77 -21.92 -5.14
CA GLU A 418 14.29 -22.46 -6.39
C GLU A 418 15.40 -21.57 -6.94
N ASN A 419 15.07 -20.43 -7.54
CA ASN A 419 16.04 -19.56 -8.20
C ASN A 419 16.14 -18.21 -7.49
N GLY A 420 17.33 -17.72 -7.16
CA GLY A 420 17.48 -16.34 -6.68
C GLY A 420 16.98 -15.36 -7.76
N ILE A 421 17.61 -15.42 -8.93
CA ILE A 421 17.19 -14.69 -10.13
C ILE A 421 16.98 -15.68 -11.28
N ALA A 422 15.84 -15.58 -11.97
CA ALA A 422 15.57 -16.33 -13.19
C ALA A 422 15.36 -15.39 -14.39
N LEU A 423 16.11 -15.63 -15.45
CA LEU A 423 16.10 -14.91 -16.71
C LEU A 423 15.55 -15.83 -17.81
N ASP A 424 14.33 -15.56 -18.25
CA ASP A 424 13.64 -16.35 -19.29
C ASP A 424 14.11 -15.94 -20.70
N ALA A 425 13.63 -16.64 -21.73
CA ALA A 425 14.12 -16.56 -23.09
C ALA A 425 14.35 -15.12 -23.60
N ASN A 426 15.56 -14.85 -24.07
CA ASN A 426 15.99 -13.55 -24.61
C ASN A 426 15.83 -12.35 -23.64
N SER A 427 15.64 -12.59 -22.35
CA SER A 427 15.76 -11.53 -21.35
C SER A 427 17.21 -11.12 -21.17
N GLN A 428 17.46 -9.97 -20.57
CA GLN A 428 18.82 -9.48 -20.37
C GLN A 428 18.99 -8.75 -19.04
N THR A 429 20.23 -8.61 -18.60
CA THR A 429 20.57 -7.79 -17.43
C THR A 429 21.34 -6.55 -17.81
N GLN A 430 21.15 -5.49 -17.02
CA GLN A 430 22.13 -4.41 -16.92
C GLN A 430 23.16 -4.80 -15.84
N LYS A 431 23.47 -3.89 -14.90
CA LYS A 431 24.49 -4.13 -13.87
C LYS A 431 23.94 -4.95 -12.69
N ILE A 432 24.76 -5.85 -12.15
CA ILE A 432 24.51 -6.52 -10.86
C ILE A 432 25.70 -6.27 -9.95
N GLU A 433 25.49 -5.67 -8.79
CA GLU A 433 26.55 -5.37 -7.82
C GLU A 433 26.15 -5.83 -6.42
N LEU A 434 27.01 -6.64 -5.81
CA LEU A 434 26.90 -7.10 -4.43
C LEU A 434 28.11 -6.59 -3.66
N LYS A 435 27.85 -5.91 -2.54
CA LYS A 435 28.88 -5.41 -1.64
C LYS A 435 28.56 -5.70 -0.19
N ASN A 436 29.59 -5.64 0.66
CA ASN A 436 29.48 -5.70 2.11
C ASN A 436 28.63 -6.87 2.64
N GLY A 437 28.76 -8.06 2.05
CA GLY A 437 27.99 -9.22 2.48
C GLY A 437 26.70 -9.47 1.69
N GLY A 438 26.46 -8.77 0.57
CA GLY A 438 25.20 -8.86 -0.18
C GLY A 438 24.94 -10.27 -0.72
N ILE A 439 23.68 -10.72 -0.71
CA ILE A 439 23.35 -12.12 -1.02
C ILE A 439 22.38 -12.21 -2.19
N ILE A 440 22.68 -13.12 -3.13
CA ILE A 440 21.71 -13.75 -4.01
C ILE A 440 21.74 -15.25 -3.75
N LYS A 441 20.63 -15.83 -3.30
CA LYS A 441 20.55 -17.25 -2.92
C LYS A 441 19.29 -17.91 -3.47
N GLY A 442 19.45 -19.03 -4.16
CA GLY A 442 18.37 -19.95 -4.48
C GLY A 442 18.73 -21.38 -4.12
N LYS A 443 17.78 -22.15 -3.59
CA LYS A 443 18.04 -23.55 -3.19
C LYS A 443 18.27 -24.50 -4.37
N ILE A 444 17.96 -24.08 -5.60
CA ILE A 444 18.38 -24.77 -6.82
C ILE A 444 19.49 -23.95 -7.48
N HIS A 445 19.18 -22.74 -7.95
CA HIS A 445 20.14 -21.88 -8.63
C HIS A 445 20.25 -20.50 -7.98
N GLY A 446 21.45 -19.95 -7.88
CA GLY A 446 21.59 -18.54 -7.49
C GLY A 446 21.03 -17.64 -8.59
N ILE A 447 21.55 -17.79 -9.80
CA ILE A 447 21.11 -17.11 -11.01
C ILE A 447 20.93 -18.14 -12.14
N ARG A 448 19.83 -18.07 -12.87
CA ARG A 448 19.53 -18.97 -14.00
C ARG A 448 19.22 -18.19 -15.28
N LEU A 449 19.89 -18.55 -16.37
CA LEU A 449 19.66 -18.06 -17.73
C LEU A 449 19.10 -19.18 -18.60
N ASP A 450 17.98 -18.92 -19.30
CA ASP A 450 17.39 -19.86 -20.26
C ASP A 450 17.33 -19.27 -21.68
N ASN A 451 17.58 -20.11 -22.69
CA ASN A 451 17.15 -19.90 -24.09
C ASN A 451 17.43 -18.49 -24.65
N GLY A 452 18.70 -18.13 -24.76
CA GLY A 452 19.14 -16.84 -25.29
C GLY A 452 19.10 -15.69 -24.28
N ALA A 453 18.66 -15.93 -23.03
CA ALA A 453 18.81 -14.96 -21.95
C ALA A 453 20.27 -14.52 -21.80
N SER A 454 20.51 -13.25 -21.46
CA SER A 454 21.84 -12.65 -21.46
C SER A 454 22.18 -11.99 -20.12
N LEU A 455 23.25 -12.47 -19.48
CA LEU A 455 23.94 -11.68 -18.46
C LEU A 455 24.88 -10.72 -19.18
N SER A 456 24.34 -9.58 -19.62
CA SER A 456 25.00 -8.66 -20.56
C SER A 456 25.75 -7.51 -19.91
N GLY A 457 25.26 -6.98 -18.80
CA GLY A 457 25.97 -5.96 -18.03
C GLY A 457 26.97 -6.56 -17.05
N GLU A 458 27.76 -5.69 -16.42
CA GLU A 458 28.77 -6.10 -15.46
C GLU A 458 28.15 -6.73 -14.21
N MET A 459 28.75 -7.83 -13.77
CA MET A 459 28.47 -8.45 -12.48
C MET A 459 29.69 -8.27 -11.57
N ILE A 460 29.51 -7.58 -10.45
CA ILE A 460 30.58 -7.29 -9.49
C ILE A 460 30.18 -7.79 -8.11
N LEU A 461 30.93 -8.75 -7.59
CA LEU A 461 30.82 -9.21 -6.21
C LEU A 461 32.08 -8.78 -5.47
N SER A 462 31.90 -8.00 -4.41
CA SER A 462 33.02 -7.46 -3.63
C SER A 462 32.74 -7.45 -2.14
N GLY A 463 33.79 -7.61 -1.34
CA GLY A 463 33.70 -7.60 0.11
C GLY A 463 33.29 -8.95 0.70
N GLU A 464 33.81 -9.21 1.89
CA GLU A 464 33.62 -10.47 2.60
C GLU A 464 32.12 -10.78 2.79
N GLY A 465 31.76 -12.03 2.52
CA GLY A 465 30.39 -12.53 2.64
C GLY A 465 29.47 -12.23 1.45
N SER A 466 29.86 -11.31 0.55
CA SER A 466 29.08 -11.06 -0.67
C SER A 466 29.07 -12.31 -1.54
N ARG A 467 27.89 -12.81 -1.91
CA ARG A 467 27.81 -14.10 -2.60
C ARG A 467 26.60 -14.32 -3.48
N VAL A 468 26.85 -15.11 -4.53
CA VAL A 468 25.81 -15.82 -5.29
C VAL A 468 25.88 -17.30 -4.91
N GLU A 469 24.79 -17.84 -4.37
CA GLU A 469 24.73 -19.20 -3.82
C GLU A 469 23.62 -20.00 -4.49
N GLY A 470 24.01 -21.09 -5.15
CA GLY A 470 23.10 -22.14 -5.62
C GLY A 470 23.03 -23.32 -4.64
N GLY A 471 21.97 -24.11 -4.70
CA GLY A 471 21.87 -25.34 -3.93
C GLY A 471 22.14 -26.56 -4.79
N SER A 472 21.10 -27.32 -5.12
CA SER A 472 21.21 -28.57 -5.89
C SER A 472 21.61 -28.36 -7.36
N GLY A 473 21.46 -27.14 -7.87
CA GLY A 473 21.94 -26.71 -9.17
C GLY A 473 23.20 -25.84 -9.05
N ALA A 474 23.44 -24.95 -10.01
CA ALA A 474 24.62 -24.09 -10.01
C ALA A 474 24.44 -22.74 -9.28
N GLY A 475 25.54 -22.11 -8.86
CA GLY A 475 25.56 -20.71 -8.42
C GLY A 475 25.04 -19.79 -9.53
N ILE A 476 25.60 -19.94 -10.73
CA ILE A 476 25.13 -19.35 -11.97
C ILE A 476 24.96 -20.48 -13.00
N LEU A 477 23.71 -20.74 -13.40
CA LEU A 477 23.37 -21.66 -14.48
C LEU A 477 23.18 -20.89 -15.79
N ASN A 478 23.98 -21.20 -16.80
CA ASN A 478 23.77 -20.78 -18.18
C ASN A 478 23.25 -21.95 -19.03
N ARG A 479 21.95 -21.99 -19.31
CA ARG A 479 21.30 -23.04 -20.11
C ARG A 479 20.84 -22.47 -21.45
N SER A 480 21.69 -22.61 -22.47
CA SER A 480 21.47 -22.00 -23.78
C SER A 480 21.37 -20.46 -23.78
N GLY A 481 21.83 -19.78 -22.72
CA GLY A 481 21.93 -18.32 -22.64
C GLY A 481 23.32 -17.81 -23.01
N LYS A 482 23.57 -16.54 -22.69
CA LYS A 482 24.81 -15.82 -23.02
C LYS A 482 25.34 -15.10 -21.78
N ILE A 483 26.60 -15.30 -21.44
CA ILE A 483 27.32 -14.48 -20.47
C ILE A 483 28.29 -13.62 -21.27
N THR A 484 27.87 -12.40 -21.58
CA THR A 484 28.67 -11.44 -22.37
C THR A 484 29.26 -10.34 -21.50
N GLY A 485 28.60 -10.00 -20.39
CA GLY A 485 29.13 -9.09 -19.39
C GLY A 485 30.26 -9.73 -18.58
N SER A 486 31.14 -8.89 -18.04
CA SER A 486 32.22 -9.35 -17.15
C SER A 486 31.67 -9.81 -15.80
N ILE A 487 32.27 -10.86 -15.24
CA ILE A 487 32.02 -11.30 -13.86
C ILE A 487 33.30 -11.05 -13.06
N THR A 488 33.23 -10.13 -12.10
CA THR A 488 34.33 -9.84 -11.18
C THR A 488 33.96 -10.30 -9.78
N ILE A 489 34.75 -11.22 -9.23
CA ILE A 489 34.62 -11.73 -7.86
C ILE A 489 35.89 -11.34 -7.11
N LYS A 490 35.77 -10.52 -6.07
CA LYS A 490 36.94 -10.01 -5.36
C LYS A 490 36.71 -9.80 -3.87
N ASP A 491 37.80 -9.54 -3.16
CA ASP A 491 37.80 -9.06 -1.77
C ASP A 491 37.02 -9.97 -0.80
N GLY A 492 37.15 -11.29 -0.93
CA GLY A 492 36.47 -12.26 -0.06
C GLY A 492 35.05 -12.64 -0.50
N ALA A 493 34.60 -12.16 -1.67
CA ALA A 493 33.33 -12.55 -2.24
C ALA A 493 33.36 -13.96 -2.86
N THR A 494 32.18 -14.58 -3.03
CA THR A 494 32.09 -15.97 -3.50
C THR A 494 30.96 -16.22 -4.49
N VAL A 495 31.18 -17.13 -5.44
CA VAL A 495 30.11 -17.77 -6.21
C VAL A 495 30.23 -19.27 -5.93
N THR A 496 29.18 -19.89 -5.38
CA THR A 496 29.26 -21.30 -4.96
C THR A 496 27.93 -22.01 -5.17
N ALA A 497 27.97 -23.35 -5.12
CA ALA A 497 26.78 -24.15 -4.95
C ALA A 497 27.04 -25.44 -4.19
N THR A 498 26.01 -25.99 -3.52
CA THR A 498 26.14 -27.30 -2.83
C THR A 498 26.34 -28.47 -3.79
N SER A 499 25.98 -28.31 -5.06
CA SER A 499 26.28 -29.25 -6.15
C SER A 499 27.76 -29.23 -6.59
N ASN A 500 28.57 -28.32 -6.01
CA ASN A 500 29.93 -27.98 -6.46
C ASN A 500 30.00 -27.40 -7.87
N GLN A 501 28.88 -26.90 -8.42
CA GLN A 501 28.84 -26.19 -9.70
C GLN A 501 28.69 -24.69 -9.46
N ALA A 502 29.79 -23.95 -9.39
CA ALA A 502 29.70 -22.50 -9.18
C ALA A 502 29.14 -21.78 -10.41
N ILE A 503 29.72 -22.03 -11.59
CA ILE A 503 29.19 -21.61 -12.89
C ILE A 503 29.05 -22.86 -13.76
N ALA A 504 27.85 -23.12 -14.26
CA ALA A 504 27.59 -24.24 -15.16
C ALA A 504 27.07 -23.76 -16.51
N ASN A 505 27.76 -24.14 -17.59
CA ASN A 505 27.40 -23.80 -18.95
C ASN A 505 26.90 -25.04 -19.69
N TYR A 506 25.63 -25.06 -20.06
CA TYR A 506 24.94 -26.22 -20.66
C TYR A 506 24.36 -25.91 -22.03
N LEU A 507 24.20 -26.97 -22.82
CA LEU A 507 23.62 -26.95 -24.18
C LEU A 507 24.36 -25.95 -25.08
N SER A 508 23.64 -25.08 -25.78
CA SER A 508 24.22 -24.06 -26.65
C SER A 508 24.58 -22.77 -25.90
N GLY A 509 24.83 -22.84 -24.58
CA GLY A 509 25.21 -21.69 -23.77
C GLY A 509 26.60 -21.18 -24.14
N SER A 510 26.79 -19.86 -24.13
CA SER A 510 28.10 -19.24 -24.39
C SER A 510 28.55 -18.32 -23.26
N ILE A 511 29.87 -18.30 -23.03
CA ILE A 511 30.54 -17.37 -22.13
C ILE A 511 31.62 -16.67 -22.94
N THR A 512 31.47 -15.37 -23.15
CA THR A 512 32.44 -14.53 -23.86
C THR A 512 32.89 -13.34 -23.01
N GLY A 513 32.14 -13.01 -21.96
CA GLY A 513 32.58 -12.07 -20.93
C GLY A 513 33.70 -12.65 -20.08
N GLY A 514 34.65 -11.79 -19.66
CA GLY A 514 35.76 -12.21 -18.80
C GLY A 514 35.28 -12.55 -17.39
N ILE A 515 35.83 -13.62 -16.81
CA ILE A 515 35.64 -13.98 -15.40
C ILE A 515 36.96 -13.70 -14.66
N THR A 516 36.91 -12.75 -13.72
CA THR A 516 38.06 -12.34 -12.92
C THR A 516 37.81 -12.71 -11.47
N VAL A 517 38.72 -13.51 -10.90
CA VAL A 517 38.70 -13.88 -9.48
C VAL A 517 39.99 -13.39 -8.85
N SER A 518 39.90 -12.54 -7.82
CA SER A 518 41.09 -11.97 -7.19
C SER A 518 40.90 -11.69 -5.70
N GLY A 519 42.00 -11.53 -4.98
CA GLY A 519 41.98 -11.23 -3.55
C GLY A 519 41.89 -12.47 -2.65
N LYS A 520 42.19 -12.25 -1.36
CA LYS A 520 42.24 -13.32 -0.35
C LYS A 520 40.83 -13.80 -0.01
N ASN A 521 40.67 -15.11 0.22
CA ASN A 521 39.41 -15.76 0.59
C ASN A 521 38.28 -15.65 -0.44
N THR A 522 38.57 -15.14 -1.64
CA THR A 522 37.66 -15.11 -2.78
C THR A 522 37.55 -16.50 -3.40
N LYS A 523 36.33 -16.96 -3.73
CA LYS A 523 36.10 -18.31 -4.27
C LYS A 523 35.16 -18.32 -5.47
N LEU A 524 35.51 -19.16 -6.44
CA LEU A 524 34.64 -19.66 -7.50
C LEU A 524 34.64 -21.18 -7.40
#